data_AF-K9Y9J0-F1
#
_entry.id   AF-K9Y9J0-F1
#
_cell.length_a   1.000
_cell.length_b   1.000
_cell.length_c   1.000
_cell.angle_alpha   90.00
_cell.angle_beta   90.00
_cell.angle_gamma   90.00
#
_symmetry.space_group_name_H-M   'P 1'
#
loop_
_entity.id
_entity.type
_entity.pdbx_description
1 polymer ?
#
loop_
_entity_poly.entity_id
_entity_poly.type
_entity_poly.pdbx_seq_one_letter_code
_entity_poly.pdbx_strand_id
1 'polypeptide(L)' 'MFTNVGTTDRLLRLLIASVLFYLGLFSYAGSALGIGLDVAGAVALLTGLFGFCGLYRLLGLNTHQSNPNS' A
#
# COMPACT_ATOMS: atom_id res chain seq x y z
N MET A 1 10.20 -8.56 19.61
CA MET A 1 9.23 -9.01 18.58
C MET A 1 9.02 -7.86 17.60
N PHE A 2 9.47 -8.02 16.36
CA PHE A 2 9.37 -7.00 15.31
C PHE A 2 7.93 -6.92 14.80
N THR A 3 7.14 -6.04 15.38
CA THR A 3 5.78 -5.75 14.90
C THR A 3 5.88 -4.76 13.73
N ASN A 4 6.41 -5.23 12.59
CA ASN A 4 6.47 -4.52 11.31
C ASN A 4 5.10 -4.47 10.60
N VAL A 5 4.01 -4.43 11.37
CA VAL A 5 2.64 -4.51 10.83
C VAL A 5 2.38 -3.34 9.88
N GLY A 6 2.95 -2.16 10.14
CA GLY A 6 2.75 -0.97 9.29
C GLY A 6 3.44 -1.02 7.91
N THR A 7 4.63 -1.62 7.79
CA THR A 7 5.37 -1.73 6.52
C THR A 7 4.92 -2.93 5.72
N THR A 8 4.66 -4.06 6.38
CA THR A 8 4.15 -5.27 5.73
C THR A 8 2.72 -5.07 5.21
N ASP A 9 1.82 -4.40 5.97
CA ASP A 9 0.47 -4.06 5.50
C ASP A 9 0.50 -3.15 4.26
N ARG A 10 1.40 -2.15 4.25
CA ARG A 10 1.58 -1.27 3.09
C ARG A 10 2.05 -2.03 1.86
N LEU A 11 3.05 -2.90 2.02
CA LEU A 11 3.60 -3.68 0.91
C LEU A 11 2.52 -4.61 0.35
N LEU A 12 1.74 -5.25 1.23
CA LEU A 12 0.62 -6.11 0.86
C LEU A 12 -0.45 -5.33 0.11
N ARG A 13 -0.84 -4.13 0.56
CA ARG A 13 -1.80 -3.27 -0.15
C ARG A 13 -1.32 -2.83 -1.53
N LEU A 14 -0.05 -2.48 -1.67
CA LEU A 14 0.54 -2.11 -2.96
C LEU A 14 0.59 -3.31 -3.91
N LEU A 15 0.94 -4.50 -3.40
CA LEU A 15 0.90 -5.74 -4.18
C LEU A 15 -0.51 -6.07 -4.66
N ILE A 16 -1.51 -6.00 -3.77
CA ILE A 16 -2.92 -6.24 -4.13
C ILE A 16 -3.37 -5.23 -5.19
N ALA A 17 -3.07 -3.94 -5.01
CA ALA A 17 -3.39 -2.92 -6.00
C ALA A 17 -2.76 -3.19 -7.38
N SER A 18 -1.48 -3.60 -7.40
CA SER A 18 -0.77 -3.93 -8.63
C SER A 18 -1.39 -5.13 -9.35
N VAL A 19 -1.81 -6.16 -8.60
CA VAL A 19 -2.48 -7.35 -9.18
C VAL A 19 -3.84 -6.97 -9.74
N LEU A 20 -4.63 -6.17 -9.02
CA LEU A 20 -5.94 -5.70 -9.48
C LEU A 20 -5.85 -4.90 -10.77
N PHE A 21 -4.89 -3.98 -10.88
CA PHE A 21 -4.66 -3.22 -12.12
C PHE A 21 -4.18 -4.10 -13.26
N TYR A 22 -3.30 -5.07 -13.01
CA TYR A 22 -2.87 -6.01 -14.06
C TYR A 22 -4.07 -6.78 -14.61
N LEU A 23 -4.94 -7.26 -13.71
CA LEU A 23 -6.12 -8.03 -14.10
C LEU A 23 -7.16 -7.15 -14.83
N GLY A 24 -7.40 -5.92 -14.37
CA GLY A 24 -8.34 -4.98 -15.00
C GLY A 24 -7.87 -4.50 -16.37
N LEU A 25 -6.60 -4.09 -16.49
CA LEU A 25 -6.05 -3.50 -17.72
C LEU A 25 -5.65 -4.53 -18.77
N PHE A 26 -5.24 -5.75 -18.39
CA PHE A 26 -4.78 -6.77 -19.35
C PHE A 26 -5.75 -7.93 -19.52
N SER A 27 -6.20 -8.56 -18.42
CA SER A 27 -7.05 -9.75 -18.52
C SER A 27 -8.52 -9.44 -18.81
N TYR A 28 -9.02 -8.33 -18.27
CA TYR A 28 -10.43 -7.92 -18.39
C TYR A 28 -10.60 -6.57 -19.10
N ALA A 29 -9.63 -6.20 -19.93
CA ALA A 29 -9.58 -4.93 -20.64
C ALA A 29 -10.88 -4.67 -21.44
N GLY A 30 -11.45 -3.48 -21.28
CA GLY A 30 -12.67 -3.06 -22.02
C GLY A 30 -13.97 -3.72 -21.54
N SER A 31 -13.93 -4.58 -20.52
CA SER A 31 -15.13 -5.13 -19.90
C SER A 31 -15.58 -4.30 -18.70
N ALA A 32 -16.88 -4.35 -18.36
CA ALA A 32 -17.40 -3.70 -17.16
C ALA A 32 -16.73 -4.21 -15.87
N LEU A 33 -16.30 -5.47 -15.86
CA LEU A 33 -15.61 -6.09 -14.74
C LEU A 33 -14.17 -5.56 -14.61
N GLY A 34 -13.49 -5.29 -15.73
CA GLY A 34 -12.18 -4.64 -15.77
C GLY A 34 -12.20 -3.24 -15.15
N ILE A 35 -13.19 -2.42 -15.51
CA ILE A 35 -13.38 -1.08 -14.90
C ILE A 35 -13.56 -1.19 -13.38
N GLY A 36 -14.36 -2.17 -12.92
CA GLY A 36 -14.55 -2.42 -11.49
C GLY A 36 -13.24 -2.80 -10.76
N LEU A 37 -12.42 -3.66 -11.38
CA LEU A 37 -11.11 -4.07 -10.87
C LEU A 37 -10.13 -2.88 -10.81
N ASP A 38 -10.11 -2.04 -11.84
CA ASP A 38 -9.23 -0.86 -11.89
C ASP A 38 -9.61 0.17 -10.82
N VAL A 39 -10.91 0.41 -10.61
CA VAL A 39 -11.39 1.29 -9.53
C VAL A 39 -11.02 0.72 -8.16
N ALA A 40 -11.23 -0.58 -7.94
CA ALA A 40 -10.83 -1.23 -6.68
C ALA A 40 -9.31 -1.16 -6.45
N GLY A 41 -8.51 -1.38 -7.50
CA GLY A 41 -7.06 -1.24 -7.48
C GLY A 41 -6.62 0.18 -7.14
N ALA A 42 -7.26 1.20 -7.74
CA ALA A 42 -6.99 2.60 -7.46
C ALA A 42 -7.28 2.96 -6.01
N VAL A 43 -8.41 2.53 -5.46
CA VAL A 43 -8.76 2.76 -4.05
C VAL A 43 -7.76 2.08 -3.12
N ALA A 44 -7.38 0.83 -3.39
CA ALA A 44 -6.38 0.11 -2.60
C ALA A 44 -5.00 0.79 -2.65
N LEU A 45 -4.59 1.27 -3.83
CA LEU A 45 -3.36 2.02 -4.05
C LEU A 45 -3.37 3.34 -3.27
N LEU A 46 -4.44 4.12 -3.40
CA LEU A 46 -4.61 5.38 -2.67
C LEU A 46 -4.63 5.13 -1.15
N THR A 47 -5.27 4.07 -0.70
CA THR A 47 -5.25 3.69 0.73
C THR A 47 -3.85 3.28 1.19
N GLY A 48 -3.07 2.58 0.36
CA GLY A 48 -1.66 2.24 0.64
C GLY A 48 -0.69 3.43 0.56
N LEU A 49 -1.00 4.44 -0.26
CA LEU A 49 -0.22 5.67 -0.38
C LEU A 49 -0.53 6.66 0.75
N PHE A 50 -1.80 6.97 0.95
CA PHE A 50 -2.27 8.00 1.88
C PHE A 50 -2.51 7.48 3.29
N GLY A 51 -2.73 6.17 3.47
CA GLY A 51 -3.33 5.62 4.68
C GLY A 51 -2.41 5.11 5.79
N PHE A 52 -1.11 4.86 5.62
CA PHE A 52 -0.29 4.39 6.78
C PHE A 52 1.21 4.64 6.72
N CYS A 53 1.72 5.39 5.74
CA CYS A 53 3.16 5.68 5.66
C CYS A 53 3.49 7.15 5.53
N GLY A 54 2.57 7.99 5.08
CA GLY A 54 2.67 9.43 5.23
C GLY A 54 2.54 9.84 6.69
N LEU A 55 1.55 9.30 7.41
CA LEU A 55 1.27 9.69 8.79
C LEU A 55 2.33 9.19 9.79
N TYR A 56 2.88 7.97 9.65
CA TYR A 56 4.03 7.52 10.48
C TYR A 56 5.33 8.29 10.18
N ARG A 57 5.53 8.70 8.93
CA ARG A 57 6.67 9.54 8.50
C ARG A 57 6.47 11.01 8.88
N LEU A 58 5.23 11.51 8.96
CA LEU A 58 4.85 12.84 9.48
C LEU A 58 4.86 12.88 11.01
N LEU A 59 4.44 11.81 11.69
CA LEU A 59 4.51 11.66 13.15
C LEU A 59 5.95 11.44 13.64
N GLY A 60 6.94 11.44 12.75
CA GLY A 60 8.35 11.40 13.15
C GLY A 60 8.73 10.13 13.91
N LEU A 61 7.97 9.05 13.76
CA LEU A 61 8.32 7.74 14.31
C LEU A 61 9.42 7.12 13.44
N ASN A 62 10.61 7.72 13.55
CA ASN A 62 11.85 7.10 13.18
C ASN A 62 12.04 5.89 14.10
N THR A 63 11.94 4.69 13.56
CA THR A 63 12.36 3.46 14.26
C THR A 63 13.87 3.36 14.41
N HIS A 64 14.61 4.44 14.13
CA HIS A 64 16.00 4.53 14.52
C HIS A 64 16.06 4.62 16.05
N GLN A 65 16.31 3.49 16.69
CA GLN A 65 16.90 3.45 18.01
C GLN A 65 18.30 4.06 17.89
N SER A 66 18.40 5.39 18.01
CA SER A 66 19.67 5.98 18.44
C SER A 66 19.85 5.54 19.89
N ASN A 67 20.63 4.48 20.08
CA ASN A 67 21.18 4.07 21.36
C ASN A 67 21.85 5.31 21.98
N PRO A 68 21.32 5.91 23.06
CA PRO A 68 21.91 7.07 23.68
C PRO A 68 23.06 6.60 24.58
N ASN A 69 24.22 6.37 23.98
CA ASN A 69 25.48 6.14 24.69
C ASN A 69 26.64 6.73 23.86
N SER A 70 26.85 8.04 23.99
CA SER A 70 28.15 8.71 23.84
C SER A 70 28.11 10.06 24.52
#